data_AF-A0A091XGY0-F1
#
_entry.id   AF-A0A091XGY0-F1
#
_cell.length_a   1.000
_cell.length_b   1.000
_cell.length_c   1.000
_cell.angle_alpha   90.00
_cell.angle_beta   90.00
_cell.angle_gamma   90.00
#
_symmetry.space_group_name_H-M   'P 1'
#
loop_
_entity.id
_entity.type
_entity.pdbx_description
1 polymer ?
#
loop_
_entity_poly.entity_id
_entity_poly.type
_entity_poly.pdbx_seq_one_letter_code
_entity_poly.pdbx_strand_id
1 'polypeptide(L)'
;RDEAGSEVQRTSAELSQLRARLEAARRDVLQGESHWARIQHTATQKTLLLGQIKLTVLNLFQLATAWLKVPANVALEDTEAQLDAV
;
A
#
# COMPACT_ATOMS: atom_id res chain seq x y z
N ARG A 1 -16.52 34.09 -46.47
CA ARG A 1 -16.81 34.52 -45.07
C ARG A 1 -17.39 33.36 -44.25
N ASP A 2 -18.13 32.43 -44.86
CA ASP A 2 -18.69 31.25 -44.17
C ASP A 2 -17.69 30.12 -43.88
N GLU A 3 -16.67 29.92 -44.73
CA GLU A 3 -15.67 28.86 -44.55
C GLU A 3 -14.85 29.04 -43.26
N ALA A 4 -14.35 30.26 -43.00
CA ALA A 4 -13.62 30.58 -41.78
C ALA A 4 -14.48 30.37 -40.51
N GLY A 5 -15.78 30.65 -40.57
CA GLY A 5 -16.70 30.39 -39.47
C GLY A 5 -16.90 28.89 -39.21
N SER A 6 -16.96 28.09 -40.26
CA SER A 6 -17.10 26.63 -40.16
C SER A 6 -15.85 25.94 -39.60
N GLU A 7 -14.67 26.46 -39.92
CA GLU A 7 -13.38 25.96 -39.43
C GLU A 7 -13.17 26.29 -37.94
N VAL A 8 -13.55 27.51 -37.52
CA VAL A 8 -13.56 27.90 -36.10
C VAL A 8 -14.51 27.02 -35.28
N GLN A 9 -15.67 26.64 -35.83
CA GLN A 9 -16.60 25.74 -35.14
C GLN A 9 -16.04 24.31 -35.01
N ARG A 10 -15.40 23.76 -36.06
CA ARG A 10 -14.77 22.43 -35.99
C ARG A 10 -13.66 22.38 -34.95
N THR A 11 -12.75 23.34 -34.99
CA THR A 11 -11.62 23.43 -34.04
C THR A 11 -12.11 23.58 -32.60
N SER A 12 -13.16 24.37 -32.36
CA SER A 12 -13.80 24.47 -31.04
C SER A 12 -14.40 23.14 -30.55
N ALA A 13 -15.05 22.38 -31.44
CA ALA A 13 -15.59 21.06 -31.11
C ALA A 13 -14.48 20.06 -30.77
N GLU A 14 -13.39 20.05 -31.54
CA GLU A 14 -12.22 19.20 -31.29
C GLU A 14 -11.54 19.53 -29.95
N LEU A 15 -11.37 20.82 -29.65
CA LEU A 15 -10.83 21.27 -28.36
C LEU A 15 -11.71 20.84 -27.19
N SER A 16 -13.03 20.94 -27.34
CA SER A 16 -13.99 20.50 -26.32
C SER A 16 -13.89 18.98 -26.08
N GLN A 17 -13.77 18.20 -27.16
CA GLN A 17 -13.60 16.75 -27.06
C GLN A 17 -12.28 16.36 -26.39
N LEU A 18 -11.17 17.00 -26.77
CA LEU A 18 -9.86 16.78 -26.17
C LEU A 18 -9.88 17.10 -24.67
N ARG A 19 -10.53 18.19 -24.28
CA ARG A 19 -10.67 18.58 -22.88
C ARG A 19 -11.49 17.57 -22.09
N ALA A 20 -12.60 17.07 -22.64
CA ALA A 20 -13.39 16.02 -21.99
C ALA A 20 -12.59 14.73 -21.79
N ARG A 21 -11.78 14.34 -22.78
CA ARG A 21 -10.88 13.16 -22.69
C ARG A 21 -9.80 13.36 -21.63
N LEU A 22 -9.19 14.54 -21.57
CA LEU A 22 -8.19 14.87 -20.55
C LEU A 22 -8.80 14.82 -19.13
N GLU A 23 -9.99 15.36 -18.94
CA GLU A 23 -10.68 15.31 -17.65
C GLU A 23 -11.05 13.88 -17.26
N ALA A 24 -11.47 13.04 -18.21
CA ALA A 24 -11.71 11.62 -17.96
C ALA A 24 -10.43 10.90 -17.52
N ALA A 25 -9.35 11.05 -18.27
CA ALA A 25 -8.06 10.44 -17.94
C ALA A 25 -7.54 10.89 -16.56
N ARG A 26 -7.72 12.17 -16.20
CA ARG A 26 -7.36 12.68 -14.86
C ARG A 26 -8.18 12.04 -13.74
N ARG A 27 -9.48 11.81 -13.95
CA ARG A 27 -10.33 11.12 -12.98
C ARG A 27 -9.87 9.67 -12.79
N ASP A 28 -9.56 8.98 -13.88
CA ASP A 28 -9.08 7.59 -13.82
C ASP A 28 -7.76 7.48 -13.06
N VAL A 29 -6.81 8.40 -13.33
CA VAL A 29 -5.53 8.48 -12.59
C VAL A 29 -5.79 8.73 -11.11
N LEU A 30 -6.61 9.72 -10.76
CA LEU A 30 -6.92 10.05 -9.36
C LEU A 30 -7.55 8.87 -8.61
N GLN A 31 -8.44 8.12 -9.28
CA GLN A 31 -9.03 6.91 -8.71
C GLN A 31 -7.97 5.84 -8.46
N GLY A 32 -7.06 5.64 -9.40
CA GLY A 32 -5.92 4.72 -9.26
C GLY A 32 -5.00 5.11 -8.11
N GLU A 33 -4.63 6.38 -8.02
CA GLU A 33 -3.78 6.92 -6.94
C GLU A 33 -4.45 6.74 -5.57
N SER A 34 -5.75 7.04 -5.45
CA SER A 34 -6.50 6.84 -4.21
C SER A 34 -6.54 5.36 -3.80
N HIS A 35 -6.76 4.46 -4.76
CA HIS A 35 -6.76 3.03 -4.51
C HIS A 35 -5.37 2.54 -4.07
N TRP A 36 -4.32 2.98 -4.73
CA TRP A 36 -2.94 2.64 -4.41
C TRP A 36 -2.54 3.15 -3.02
N ALA A 37 -2.88 4.39 -2.68
CA ALA A 37 -2.63 4.97 -1.36
C ALA A 37 -3.29 4.15 -0.25
N ARG A 38 -4.52 3.65 -0.47
CA ARG A 38 -5.22 2.78 0.49
C ARG A 38 -4.52 1.42 0.66
N ILE A 39 -4.03 0.82 -0.42
CA ILE A 39 -3.24 -0.41 -0.36
C ILE A 39 -1.97 -0.16 0.47
N GLN A 40 -1.22 0.89 0.15
CA GLN A 40 0.00 1.23 0.87
C GLN A 40 -0.25 1.47 2.36
N HIS A 41 -1.28 2.26 2.70
CA HIS A 41 -1.65 2.51 4.08
C HIS A 41 -1.95 1.20 4.84
N THR A 42 -2.74 0.31 4.23
CA THR A 42 -3.08 -0.99 4.83
C THR A 42 -1.84 -1.87 4.99
N ALA A 43 -0.96 -1.91 3.99
CA ALA A 43 0.28 -2.66 4.05
C ALA A 43 1.20 -2.14 5.17
N THR A 44 1.38 -0.82 5.29
CA THR A 44 2.15 -0.20 6.37
C THR A 44 1.59 -0.58 7.75
N GLN A 45 0.27 -0.50 7.94
CA GLN A 45 -0.37 -0.88 9.21
C GLN A 45 -0.15 -2.37 9.54
N LYS A 46 -0.34 -3.26 8.55
CA LYS A 46 -0.16 -4.70 8.76
C LYS A 46 1.30 -5.07 9.03
N THR A 47 2.24 -4.46 8.33
CA THR A 47 3.68 -4.67 8.54
C THR A 47 4.11 -4.20 9.92
N LEU A 48 3.61 -3.04 10.38
CA LEU A 48 3.88 -2.56 11.75
C LEU A 48 3.35 -3.54 12.80
N LEU A 49 2.08 -3.97 12.66
CA LEU A 49 1.48 -4.93 13.58
C LEU A 49 2.25 -6.25 13.61
N LEU A 50 2.66 -6.76 12.45
CA LEU A 50 3.48 -7.97 12.36
C LEU A 50 4.82 -7.80 13.09
N GLY A 51 5.49 -6.66 12.91
CA GLY A 51 6.72 -6.35 13.63
C GLY A 51 6.53 -6.30 15.15
N GLN A 52 5.43 -5.72 15.62
CA GLN A 52 5.07 -5.69 17.04
C GLN A 52 4.83 -7.10 17.60
N ILE A 53 4.06 -7.93 16.88
CA ILE A 53 3.82 -9.33 17.26
C ILE A 53 5.15 -10.08 17.38
N LYS A 54 6.02 -9.96 16.37
CA LYS A 54 7.32 -10.63 16.38
C LYS A 54 8.17 -10.23 17.60
N LEU A 55 8.25 -8.93 17.89
CA LEU A 55 9.01 -8.44 19.04
C LEU A 55 8.41 -8.90 20.37
N THR A 56 7.07 -8.91 20.49
CA THR A 56 6.39 -9.41 21.69
C THR A 56 6.66 -10.90 21.90
N VAL A 57 6.53 -11.73 20.86
CA VAL A 57 6.82 -13.18 20.93
C VAL A 57 8.26 -13.42 21.37
N LEU A 58 9.21 -12.75 20.74
CA LEU A 58 10.62 -12.85 21.10
C LEU A 58 10.88 -12.48 22.56
N ASN A 59 10.30 -11.35 23.03
CA ASN A 59 10.47 -10.91 24.41
C ASN A 59 9.91 -11.94 25.41
N LEU A 60 8.76 -12.54 25.11
CA LEU A 60 8.16 -13.58 25.94
C LEU A 60 9.00 -14.85 25.95
N PHE A 61 9.50 -15.27 24.79
CA PHE A 61 10.39 -16.42 24.66
C PHE A 61 11.67 -16.26 25.48
N GLN A 62 12.35 -15.11 25.34
CA GLN A 62 13.55 -14.77 26.10
C GLN A 62 13.28 -14.77 27.61
N LEU A 63 12.14 -14.23 28.04
CA LEU A 63 11.74 -14.25 29.44
C LEU A 63 11.56 -15.71 29.91
N ALA A 64 10.71 -16.49 29.25
CA ALA A 64 10.40 -17.86 29.65
C ALA A 64 11.65 -18.76 29.69
N THR A 65 12.49 -18.70 28.67
CA THR A 65 13.73 -19.49 28.59
C THR A 65 14.75 -19.10 29.66
N ALA A 66 14.85 -17.81 29.99
CA ALA A 66 15.68 -17.35 31.11
C ALA A 66 15.19 -17.91 32.46
N TRP A 67 13.88 -17.94 32.68
CA TRP A 67 13.27 -18.52 33.88
C TRP A 67 13.47 -20.05 33.96
N LEU A 68 13.27 -20.74 32.84
CA LEU A 68 13.36 -22.20 32.75
C LEU A 68 14.81 -22.71 32.63
N LYS A 69 15.79 -21.82 32.44
CA LYS A 69 17.21 -22.15 32.20
C LYS A 69 17.42 -23.09 31.01
N VAL A 70 16.56 -23.00 30.00
CA VAL A 70 16.65 -23.79 28.77
C VAL A 70 17.59 -23.07 27.79
N PRO A 71 18.60 -23.75 27.21
CA PRO A 71 19.42 -23.15 26.17
C PRO A 71 18.55 -22.92 24.92
N ALA A 72 18.23 -21.66 24.66
CA ALA A 72 17.47 -21.26 23.49
C ALA A 72 18.42 -21.04 22.30
N ASN A 73 18.62 -22.07 21.47
CA ASN A 73 19.28 -21.94 20.17
C ASN A 73 18.26 -21.87 19.03
N VAL A 74 17.24 -21.02 19.20
CA VAL A 74 16.19 -20.76 18.20
C VAL A 74 16.47 -19.43 17.53
N ALA A 75 16.26 -19.36 16.21
CA ALA A 75 16.53 -18.16 15.44
C ALA A 75 15.63 -16.99 15.89
N LEU A 76 16.18 -15.77 15.86
CA LEU A 76 15.51 -14.55 16.29
C LEU A 76 14.23 -14.25 15.49
N GLU A 77 14.25 -14.59 14.20
CA GLU A 77 13.16 -14.31 13.26
C GLU A 77 12.13 -15.44 13.15
N ASP A 78 12.40 -16.59 13.75
CA ASP A 78 11.54 -17.77 13.70
C ASP A 78 10.61 -17.80 14.93
N THR A 79 9.59 -16.94 14.88
CA THR A 79 8.64 -16.80 15.99
C THR A 79 7.79 -18.05 16.20
N GLU A 80 7.63 -18.91 15.19
CA GLU A 80 6.90 -20.17 15.31
C GLU A 80 7.73 -21.16 16.14
N ALA A 81 9.00 -21.36 15.79
CA ALA A 81 9.90 -22.20 16.57
C ALA A 81 10.12 -21.66 17.99
N GLN A 82 10.06 -20.34 18.21
CA GLN A 82 10.12 -19.74 19.56
C GLN A 82 8.91 -20.14 20.41
N LEU A 83 7.70 -20.21 19.83
CA LEU A 83 6.49 -20.62 20.55
C LEU A 83 6.51 -22.12 20.89
N ASP A 84 7.03 -22.96 19.98
CA ASP A 84 7.12 -24.41 20.19
C ASP A 84 8.18 -24.83 21.22
N ALA A 85 9.18 -23.97 21.46
CA ALA A 85 10.32 -24.26 22.33
C ALA A 85 10.10 -23.89 23.81
N VAL A 86 8.97 -23.27 24.17
CA VAL A 86 8.58 -22.94 25.56
C VAL A 86 7.58 -23.97 26.07
#